data_AF-A0A7S4FNC4-F1
#
_entry.id   AF-A0A7S4FNC4-F1
#
_cell.length_a   1.000
_cell.length_b   1.000
_cell.length_c   1.000
_cell.angle_alpha   90.00
_cell.angle_beta   90.00
_cell.angle_gamma   90.00
#
_symmetry.space_group_name_H-M   'P 1'
#
loop_
_entity.id
_entity.type
_entity.pdbx_description
1 polymer ?
#
loop_
_entity_poly.entity_id
_entity_poly.type
_entity_poly.pdbx_seq_one_letter_code
_entity_poly.pdbx_strand_id
1 'polypeptide(L)'
;QLVVSEMDVQRGQEWEEGVVKARVGGANDGRPMNYEGTVKVMQRVLEMHKPNIYNLNLYLTEPQQSQFSAVHLMKLQGAIYLLSNSCWGKDRLRHMSQYFPVAVTAVVRCTAVWDPEVMYEVLLTSKKLIKTFGNILHNEWDGALQILKIGHAQYKYFTDKHKAFAETATQRQKSFVEKLKGQLCETSELVYQYYTSGQYLGNDEEADSTFDALKPVLPFEMLQDLLKNRFDRIHPCDSRWKDQLSSLMSGYYENSKNDKLRLVALQKLQTILIDRFPYLADEILDVALLPYLQNMYRNHDSIIEMTCQLLLTSASRLFISHDMFQRILDVLYTVMLIPHLKTDMCKSLTLRLIKLFEECLCSYPAYPAILTFRVIVQLAGHHCIEVRHLVYTAFANLHANTDYHVGLGSTLSPYVRACTCAEPDVEQQRDAPATEVEGGTLERGQARSGCENFEVSEPHAEEDRAP
;
A
#
# COMPACT_ATOMS: atom_id res chain seq x y z
N GLN A 1 49.24 -30.05 14.73
CA GLN A 1 50.56 -29.44 14.99
C GLN A 1 50.70 -28.22 14.10
N LEU A 2 50.43 -27.03 14.63
CA LEU A 2 50.95 -25.77 14.11
C LEU A 2 51.11 -24.90 15.35
N VAL A 3 52.37 -24.64 15.66
CA VAL A 3 52.82 -23.87 16.82
C VAL A 3 52.25 -22.47 16.68
N VAL A 4 51.20 -22.15 17.44
CA VAL A 4 50.83 -20.77 17.72
C VAL A 4 51.96 -20.24 18.58
N SER A 5 52.78 -19.34 18.02
CA SER A 5 53.88 -18.76 18.77
C SER A 5 53.32 -17.92 19.92
N GLU A 6 53.99 -17.89 21.08
CA GLU A 6 53.58 -17.04 22.22
C GLU A 6 53.47 -15.55 21.83
N MET A 7 54.14 -15.13 20.75
CA MET A 7 54.00 -13.79 20.16
C MET A 7 52.64 -13.55 19.48
N ASP A 8 52.00 -14.58 18.91
CA ASP A 8 50.67 -14.46 18.28
C ASP A 8 49.56 -14.35 19.34
N VAL A 9 49.77 -14.97 20.51
CA VAL A 9 48.87 -14.84 21.68
C VAL A 9 49.02 -13.46 22.33
N GLN A 10 50.24 -12.96 22.50
CA GLN A 10 50.49 -11.59 23.00
C GLN A 10 49.96 -10.51 22.05
N ARG A 11 50.13 -10.66 20.72
CA ARG A 11 49.55 -9.73 19.74
C ARG A 11 48.04 -9.83 19.66
N GLY A 12 47.47 -11.01 19.88
CA GLY A 12 46.03 -11.19 20.07
C GLY A 12 45.52 -10.40 21.28
N GLN A 13 46.25 -10.41 22.41
CA GLN A 13 45.91 -9.63 23.60
C GLN A 13 46.09 -8.11 23.41
N GLU A 14 47.13 -7.66 22.71
CA GLU A 14 47.31 -6.24 22.34
C GLU A 14 46.23 -5.76 21.35
N TRP A 15 45.80 -6.64 20.44
CA TRP A 15 44.68 -6.40 19.53
C TRP A 15 43.37 -6.29 20.31
N GLU A 16 43.11 -7.20 21.24
CA GLU A 16 41.94 -7.17 22.11
C GLU A 16 41.91 -5.92 23.01
N GLU A 17 43.05 -5.50 23.57
CA GLU A 17 43.15 -4.27 24.35
C GLU A 17 42.99 -3.02 23.48
N GLY A 18 43.55 -3.01 22.26
CA GLY A 18 43.45 -1.89 21.33
C GLY A 18 42.02 -1.65 20.86
N VAL A 19 41.25 -2.71 20.61
CA VAL A 19 39.84 -2.62 20.19
C VAL A 19 38.92 -2.21 21.36
N VAL A 20 39.21 -2.64 22.59
CA VAL A 20 38.49 -2.17 23.81
C VAL A 20 38.82 -0.71 24.14
N LYS A 21 40.11 -0.33 24.12
CA LYS A 21 40.58 1.05 24.33
C LYS A 21 40.13 2.02 23.25
N ALA A 22 39.82 1.51 22.05
CA ALA A 22 39.24 2.32 20.99
C ALA A 22 37.86 2.86 21.37
N ARG A 23 36.97 2.07 22.02
CA ARG A 23 35.59 2.53 22.36
C ARG A 23 35.40 2.97 23.81
N VAL A 24 36.04 2.30 24.78
CA VAL A 24 36.02 2.74 26.18
C VAL A 24 37.20 3.69 26.33
N GLY A 25 36.95 5.00 26.32
CA GLY A 25 37.95 5.96 26.76
C GLY A 25 38.55 5.46 28.07
N GLY A 26 39.87 5.29 28.12
CA GLY A 26 40.56 4.81 29.31
C GLY A 26 40.07 5.63 30.50
N ALA A 27 39.38 4.97 31.43
CA ALA A 27 38.70 5.60 32.56
C ALA A 27 39.66 6.26 33.57
N ASN A 28 40.96 6.39 33.24
CA ASN A 28 41.97 6.87 34.17
C ASN A 28 42.58 8.24 33.83
N ASP A 29 42.43 8.81 32.61
CA ASP A 29 43.22 10.01 32.27
C ASP A 29 42.52 11.14 31.52
N GLY A 30 41.20 11.10 31.31
CA GLY A 30 40.43 12.29 30.87
C GLY A 30 40.86 12.93 29.54
N ARG A 31 41.75 12.28 28.76
CA ARG A 31 42.12 12.72 27.41
C ARG A 31 41.35 11.89 26.38
N PRO A 32 40.59 12.49 25.47
CA PRO A 32 39.98 11.76 24.37
C PRO A 32 41.09 11.17 23.50
N MET A 33 41.22 9.84 23.47
CA MET A 33 42.09 9.18 22.50
C MET A 33 41.61 9.52 21.09
N ASN A 34 42.56 9.84 20.21
CA ASN A 34 42.31 10.13 18.81
C ASN A 34 41.83 8.85 18.08
N TYR A 35 40.52 8.62 18.07
CA TYR A 35 39.84 7.48 17.45
C TYR A 35 40.30 7.26 16.00
N GLU A 36 40.50 8.35 15.28
CA GLU A 36 40.96 8.34 13.90
C GLU A 36 42.43 7.89 13.79
N GLY A 37 43.26 8.25 14.77
CA GLY A 37 44.65 7.81 14.87
C GLY A 37 44.77 6.30 15.10
N THR A 38 43.98 5.73 16.02
CA THR A 38 44.01 4.29 16.32
C THR A 38 43.54 3.45 15.14
N VAL A 39 42.47 3.88 14.45
CA VAL A 39 41.99 3.20 13.23
C VAL A 39 43.07 3.20 12.15
N LYS A 40 43.75 4.33 11.93
CA LYS A 40 44.84 4.41 10.94
C LYS A 40 46.01 3.48 11.27
N VAL A 41 46.35 3.31 12.55
CA VAL A 41 47.38 2.34 12.97
C VAL A 41 46.92 0.92 12.70
N MET A 42 45.69 0.57 13.09
CA MET A 42 45.13 -0.77 12.84
C MET A 42 44.99 -1.07 11.34
N GLN A 43 44.63 -0.08 10.54
CA GLN A 43 44.60 -0.19 9.07
C GLN A 43 45.97 -0.52 8.50
N ARG A 44 47.05 0.12 8.96
CA ARG A 44 48.41 -0.25 8.55
C ARG A 44 48.76 -1.68 8.94
N VAL A 45 48.32 -2.14 10.11
CA VAL A 45 48.52 -3.54 10.54
C VAL A 45 47.74 -4.52 9.66
N LEU A 46 46.53 -4.16 9.21
CA LEU A 46 45.75 -4.93 8.24
C LEU A 46 46.41 -4.93 6.85
N GLU A 47 46.99 -3.81 6.40
CA GLU A 47 47.72 -3.70 5.13
C GLU A 47 48.99 -4.56 5.12
N MET A 48 49.73 -4.61 6.22
CA MET A 48 50.99 -5.36 6.30
C MET A 48 50.80 -6.88 6.24
N HIS A 49 49.63 -7.40 6.61
CA HIS A 49 49.36 -8.84 6.66
C HIS A 49 47.95 -9.19 6.19
N LYS A 50 47.83 -9.68 4.95
CA LYS A 50 46.57 -10.21 4.38
C LYS A 50 45.82 -11.22 5.28
N PRO A 51 46.49 -12.12 6.04
CA PRO A 51 45.79 -13.01 6.98
C PRO A 51 44.98 -12.28 8.06
N ASN A 52 45.34 -11.04 8.40
CA ASN A 52 44.64 -10.29 9.44
C ASN A 52 43.22 -9.87 9.02
N ILE A 53 42.97 -9.68 7.71
CA ILE A 53 41.62 -9.43 7.18
C ILE A 53 40.76 -10.69 7.29
N TYR A 54 41.36 -11.86 7.01
CA TYR A 54 40.69 -13.14 7.19
C TYR A 54 40.37 -13.39 8.67
N ASN A 55 41.33 -13.15 9.57
CA ASN A 55 41.12 -13.29 11.02
C ASN A 55 40.06 -12.32 11.56
N LEU A 56 40.03 -11.07 11.05
CA LEU A 56 38.98 -10.11 11.40
C LEU A 56 37.61 -10.59 10.92
N ASN A 57 37.50 -11.08 9.68
CA ASN A 57 36.25 -11.64 9.18
C ASN A 57 35.85 -12.90 9.96
N LEU A 58 36.80 -13.76 10.31
CA LEU A 58 36.58 -14.97 11.12
C LEU A 58 36.00 -14.60 12.49
N TYR A 59 36.60 -13.61 13.16
CA TYR A 59 36.10 -13.08 14.43
C TYR A 59 34.65 -12.58 14.33
N LEU A 60 34.30 -11.91 13.23
CA LEU A 60 32.93 -11.46 12.97
C LEU A 60 31.97 -12.58 12.55
N THR A 61 32.49 -13.72 12.06
CA THR A 61 31.69 -14.85 11.55
C THR A 61 31.57 -16.03 12.52
N GLU A 62 32.35 -16.07 13.61
CA GLU A 62 32.27 -17.13 14.62
C GLU A 62 30.91 -17.12 15.35
N PRO A 63 30.31 -18.31 15.58
CA PRO A 63 28.99 -18.44 16.15
C PRO A 63 28.99 -17.91 17.58
N GLN A 64 28.33 -16.77 17.70
CA GLN A 64 28.28 -15.95 18.89
C GLN A 64 27.48 -16.66 19.99
N GLN A 65 28.22 -17.24 20.96
CA GLN A 65 27.70 -17.95 22.13
C GLN A 65 26.75 -17.07 22.95
N SER A 66 25.74 -17.70 23.56
CA SER A 66 24.51 -17.13 24.09
C SER A 66 24.63 -16.10 25.24
N GLN A 67 25.83 -15.65 25.62
CA GLN A 67 26.04 -14.64 26.66
C GLN A 67 27.25 -13.76 26.32
N PHE A 68 27.01 -12.60 25.70
CA PHE A 68 28.05 -11.59 25.53
C PHE A 68 28.21 -10.75 26.80
N SER A 69 29.44 -10.64 27.30
CA SER A 69 29.76 -9.59 28.27
C SER A 69 29.80 -8.23 27.57
N ALA A 70 29.58 -7.14 28.32
CA ALA A 70 29.63 -5.78 27.77
C ALA A 70 30.96 -5.48 27.03
N VAL A 71 32.07 -6.03 27.51
CA VAL A 71 33.38 -5.88 26.87
C VAL A 71 33.43 -6.54 25.49
N HIS A 72 32.82 -7.71 25.32
CA HIS A 72 32.77 -8.38 24.03
C HIS A 72 31.90 -7.62 23.03
N LEU A 73 30.78 -7.04 23.46
CA LEU A 73 29.94 -6.19 22.60
C LEU A 73 30.72 -4.96 22.09
N MET A 74 31.52 -4.34 22.97
CA MET A 74 32.37 -3.20 22.61
C MET A 74 33.49 -3.60 21.64
N LYS A 75 34.10 -4.77 21.84
CA LYS A 75 35.08 -5.33 20.89
C LYS A 75 34.46 -5.56 19.51
N LEU A 76 33.28 -6.18 19.49
CA LEU A 76 32.56 -6.46 18.25
C LEU A 76 32.23 -5.18 17.48
N GLN A 77 31.73 -4.16 18.17
CA GLN A 77 31.44 -2.87 17.55
C GLN A 77 32.71 -2.20 16.99
N GLY A 78 33.81 -2.25 17.73
CA GLY A 78 35.10 -1.77 17.25
C GLY A 78 35.59 -2.51 16.01
N ALA A 79 35.42 -3.84 15.96
CA ALA A 79 35.76 -4.67 14.82
C ALA A 79 34.90 -4.35 13.57
N ILE A 80 33.59 -4.17 13.73
CA ILE A 80 32.68 -3.75 12.65
C ILE A 80 33.10 -2.37 12.12
N TYR A 81 33.36 -1.42 13.01
CA TYR A 81 33.79 -0.07 12.63
C TYR A 81 35.16 -0.07 11.91
N LEU A 82 36.12 -0.89 12.37
CA LEU A 82 37.42 -1.04 11.73
C LEU A 82 37.29 -1.65 10.34
N LEU A 83 36.52 -2.73 10.19
CA LEU A 83 36.21 -3.32 8.90
C LEU A 83 35.58 -2.28 7.97
N SER A 84 34.63 -1.50 8.50
CA SER A 84 33.93 -0.45 7.77
C SER A 84 34.86 0.64 7.24
N ASN A 85 35.80 1.12 8.05
CA ASN A 85 36.77 2.10 7.59
C ASN A 85 37.81 1.51 6.63
N SER A 86 38.15 0.24 6.79
CA SER A 86 39.15 -0.43 5.94
C SER A 86 38.60 -0.78 4.55
N CYS A 87 37.34 -1.22 4.45
CA CYS A 87 36.71 -1.59 3.19
C CYS A 87 36.07 -0.40 2.46
N TRP A 88 35.32 0.43 3.18
CA TRP A 88 34.44 1.47 2.61
C TRP A 88 34.67 2.86 3.21
N GLY A 89 35.77 3.07 3.92
CA GLY A 89 36.17 4.37 4.47
C GLY A 89 36.74 5.35 3.45
N LYS A 90 36.92 6.59 3.91
CA LYS A 90 37.71 7.60 3.19
C LYS A 90 39.17 7.13 3.05
N ASP A 91 39.72 6.57 4.12
CA ASP A 91 41.06 5.98 4.18
C ASP A 91 40.99 4.45 3.95
N ARG A 92 40.30 4.02 2.90
CA ARG A 92 40.15 2.59 2.56
C ARG A 92 41.44 2.00 2.01
N LEU A 93 41.67 0.71 2.30
CA LEU A 93 42.83 -0.01 1.77
C LEU A 93 42.57 -0.36 0.30
N ARG A 94 43.52 -0.04 -0.60
CA ARG A 94 43.32 -0.14 -2.06
C ARG A 94 42.99 -1.56 -2.56
N HIS A 95 43.43 -2.59 -1.85
CA HIS A 95 43.25 -3.99 -2.22
C HIS A 95 41.98 -4.63 -1.63
N MET A 96 41.19 -3.88 -0.85
CA MET A 96 40.04 -4.43 -0.13
C MET A 96 38.77 -4.58 -0.96
N SER A 97 38.72 -4.04 -2.18
CA SER A 97 37.55 -4.17 -3.07
C SER A 97 37.20 -5.61 -3.40
N GLN A 98 38.20 -6.50 -3.48
CA GLN A 98 38.02 -7.92 -3.76
C GLN A 98 37.36 -8.69 -2.60
N TYR A 99 37.33 -8.10 -1.39
CA TYR A 99 36.82 -8.74 -0.18
C TYR A 99 35.42 -8.26 0.19
N PHE A 100 34.75 -7.46 -0.66
CA PHE A 100 33.42 -6.93 -0.38
C PHE A 100 32.40 -8.02 -0.08
N PRO A 101 32.26 -9.10 -0.87
CA PRO A 101 31.29 -10.16 -0.56
C PRO A 101 31.51 -10.79 0.82
N VAL A 102 32.78 -11.04 1.19
CA VAL A 102 33.15 -11.65 2.47
C VAL A 102 32.89 -10.68 3.62
N ALA A 103 33.25 -9.41 3.45
CA ALA A 103 33.03 -8.37 4.45
C ALA A 103 31.54 -8.10 4.69
N VAL A 104 30.71 -8.03 3.62
CA VAL A 104 29.25 -7.91 3.75
C VAL A 104 28.69 -9.11 4.50
N THR A 105 29.10 -10.33 4.13
CA THR A 105 28.63 -11.55 4.80
C THR A 105 28.98 -11.55 6.28
N ALA A 106 30.19 -11.12 6.65
CA ALA A 106 30.60 -11.00 8.04
C ALA A 106 29.75 -9.99 8.82
N VAL A 107 29.48 -8.83 8.22
CA VAL A 107 28.60 -7.80 8.81
C VAL A 107 27.15 -8.30 8.94
N VAL A 108 26.64 -9.04 7.97
CA VAL A 108 25.33 -9.69 8.04
C VAL A 108 25.29 -10.67 9.21
N ARG A 109 26.33 -11.50 9.42
CA ARG A 109 26.36 -12.43 10.56
C ARG A 109 26.32 -11.72 11.92
N CYS A 110 26.87 -10.51 12.00
CA CYS A 110 26.79 -9.70 13.22
C CYS A 110 25.34 -9.30 13.59
N THR A 111 24.39 -9.34 12.65
CA THR A 111 22.97 -9.12 12.94
C THR A 111 22.33 -10.25 13.76
N ALA A 112 23.01 -11.39 13.91
CA ALA A 112 22.60 -12.44 14.85
C ALA A 112 22.74 -12.00 16.31
N VAL A 113 23.46 -10.91 16.58
CA VAL A 113 23.58 -10.31 17.91
C VAL A 113 22.40 -9.38 18.16
N TRP A 114 21.55 -9.73 19.11
CA TRP A 114 20.36 -8.96 19.47
C TRP A 114 20.70 -7.85 20.47
N ASP A 115 21.61 -6.97 20.08
CA ASP A 115 21.99 -5.77 20.82
C ASP A 115 21.76 -4.51 19.97
N PRO A 116 21.06 -3.49 20.49
CA PRO A 116 20.73 -2.33 19.68
C PRO A 116 21.96 -1.52 19.29
N GLU A 117 23.00 -1.45 20.12
CA GLU A 117 24.21 -0.70 19.83
C GLU A 117 25.05 -1.39 18.74
N VAL A 118 25.11 -2.72 18.74
CA VAL A 118 25.71 -3.51 17.65
C VAL A 118 24.92 -3.30 16.35
N MET A 119 23.59 -3.42 16.39
CA MET A 119 22.74 -3.25 15.20
C MET A 119 22.86 -1.85 14.60
N TYR A 120 22.96 -0.81 15.45
CA TYR A 120 23.22 0.56 15.00
C TYR A 120 24.53 0.67 14.21
N GLU A 121 25.61 0.08 14.70
CA GLU A 121 26.92 0.09 14.03
C GLU A 121 26.90 -0.70 12.71
N VAL A 122 26.16 -1.81 12.67
CA VAL A 122 25.91 -2.59 11.46
C VAL A 122 25.17 -1.76 10.40
N LEU A 123 24.11 -1.04 10.79
CA LEU A 123 23.38 -0.16 9.88
C LEU A 123 24.23 1.02 9.40
N LEU A 124 25.05 1.61 10.27
CA LEU A 124 25.97 2.67 9.90
C LEU A 124 26.98 2.20 8.84
N THR A 125 27.49 0.98 9.03
CA THR A 125 28.39 0.31 8.09
C THR A 125 27.72 0.03 6.76
N SER A 126 26.49 -0.50 6.77
CA SER A 126 25.67 -0.72 5.58
C SER A 126 25.40 0.59 4.82
N LYS A 127 24.95 1.64 5.51
CA LYS A 127 24.75 2.97 4.92
C LYS A 127 26.01 3.50 4.24
N LYS A 128 27.17 3.34 4.87
CA LYS A 128 28.45 3.82 4.33
C LYS A 128 28.86 3.04 3.09
N LEU A 129 28.67 1.72 3.10
CA LEU A 129 28.87 0.87 1.93
C LEU A 129 28.02 1.36 0.75
N ILE A 130 26.70 1.49 0.96
CA ILE A 130 25.76 1.90 -0.08
C ILE A 130 26.09 3.31 -0.59
N LYS A 131 26.41 4.25 0.30
CA LYS A 131 26.75 5.63 -0.09
C LYS A 131 28.01 5.70 -0.96
N THR A 132 28.98 4.81 -0.71
CA THR A 132 30.29 4.86 -1.36
C THR A 132 30.31 4.07 -2.67
N PHE A 133 29.55 2.99 -2.74
CA PHE A 133 29.64 2.01 -3.82
C PHE A 133 28.30 1.59 -4.43
N GLY A 134 27.17 2.19 -4.03
CA GLY A 134 25.83 1.71 -4.40
C GLY A 134 25.60 1.46 -5.88
N ASN A 135 26.25 2.24 -6.76
CA ASN A 135 26.17 2.10 -8.21
C ASN A 135 26.98 0.94 -8.81
N ILE A 136 27.83 0.28 -8.03
CA ILE A 136 28.65 -0.87 -8.45
C ILE A 136 28.42 -2.11 -7.58
N LEU A 137 27.55 -2.02 -6.56
CA LEU A 137 27.16 -3.19 -5.77
C LEU A 137 26.24 -4.07 -6.60
N HIS A 138 26.48 -5.39 -6.55
CA HIS A 138 25.66 -6.38 -7.21
C HIS A 138 25.04 -7.29 -6.12
N ASN A 139 25.63 -8.45 -5.87
CA ASN A 139 25.18 -9.42 -4.85
C ASN A 139 25.26 -8.85 -3.42
N GLU A 140 26.02 -7.78 -3.21
CA GLU A 140 26.11 -7.10 -1.93
C GLU A 140 24.82 -6.38 -1.53
N TRP A 141 23.94 -6.07 -2.50
CA TRP A 141 22.63 -5.49 -2.22
C TRP A 141 21.77 -6.43 -1.37
N ASP A 142 21.80 -7.73 -1.62
CA ASP A 142 21.03 -8.72 -0.86
C ASP A 142 21.42 -8.69 0.62
N GLY A 143 22.72 -8.59 0.92
CA GLY A 143 23.22 -8.43 2.28
C GLY A 143 22.79 -7.11 2.92
N ALA A 144 22.80 -6.00 2.17
CA ALA A 144 22.34 -4.71 2.65
C ALA A 144 20.83 -4.69 2.96
N LEU A 145 20.02 -5.29 2.09
CA LEU A 145 18.57 -5.45 2.27
C LEU A 145 18.26 -6.39 3.44
N GLN A 146 19.00 -7.48 3.59
CA GLN A 146 18.88 -8.40 4.72
C GLN A 146 19.17 -7.69 6.05
N ILE A 147 20.22 -6.86 6.11
CA ILE A 147 20.54 -6.03 7.27
C ILE A 147 19.36 -5.11 7.63
N LEU A 148 18.70 -4.50 6.64
CA LEU A 148 17.52 -3.65 6.88
C LEU A 148 16.34 -4.45 7.43
N LYS A 149 16.03 -5.62 6.85
CA LYS A 149 14.94 -6.50 7.32
C LYS A 149 15.17 -6.95 8.77
N ILE A 150 16.37 -7.45 9.07
CA ILE A 150 16.73 -7.90 10.43
C ILE A 150 16.78 -6.72 11.40
N GLY A 151 17.34 -5.59 10.98
CA GLY A 151 17.36 -4.36 11.78
C GLY A 151 15.97 -3.87 12.16
N HIS A 152 15.02 -3.92 11.23
CA HIS A 152 13.62 -3.61 11.52
C HIS A 152 12.98 -4.61 12.51
N ALA A 153 13.24 -5.92 12.34
CA ALA A 153 12.75 -6.94 13.26
C ALA A 153 13.29 -6.74 14.69
N GLN A 154 14.59 -6.45 14.82
CA GLN A 154 15.19 -6.13 16.12
C GLN A 154 14.63 -4.82 16.70
N TYR A 155 14.48 -3.77 15.90
CA TYR A 155 13.87 -2.50 16.33
C TYR A 155 12.47 -2.72 16.90
N LYS A 156 11.64 -3.51 16.21
CA LYS A 156 10.28 -3.87 16.67
C LYS A 156 10.35 -4.60 18.01
N TYR A 157 11.22 -5.60 18.13
CA TYR A 157 11.42 -6.34 19.38
C TYR A 157 11.82 -5.42 20.55
N PHE A 158 12.80 -4.53 20.36
CA PHE A 158 13.20 -3.58 21.40
C PHE A 158 12.08 -2.61 21.75
N THR A 159 11.34 -2.12 20.76
CA THR A 159 10.20 -1.22 20.97
C THR A 159 9.10 -1.89 21.79
N ASP A 160 8.75 -3.13 21.46
CA ASP A 160 7.70 -3.87 22.16
C ASP A 160 8.12 -4.24 23.59
N LYS A 161 9.38 -4.65 23.78
CA LYS A 161 9.97 -4.85 25.12
C LYS A 161 9.92 -3.56 25.94
N HIS A 162 10.27 -2.42 25.36
CA HIS A 162 10.22 -1.14 26.06
C HIS A 162 8.80 -0.69 26.43
N LYS A 163 7.78 -1.02 25.61
CA LYS A 163 6.38 -0.77 25.95
C LYS A 163 5.90 -1.64 27.11
N ALA A 164 6.31 -2.91 27.15
CA ALA A 164 5.96 -3.82 28.24
C ALA A 164 6.60 -3.43 29.58
N PHE A 165 7.80 -2.84 29.54
CA PHE A 165 8.57 -2.40 30.71
C PHE A 165 8.64 -0.87 30.84
N ALA A 166 7.62 -0.14 30.39
CA ALA A 166 7.65 1.33 30.22
C ALA A 166 8.05 2.11 31.50
N GLU A 167 7.81 1.54 32.67
CA GLU A 167 8.13 2.09 34.00
C GLU A 167 9.60 1.88 34.43
N THR A 168 10.31 0.87 33.88
CA THR A 168 11.69 0.51 34.29
C THR A 168 12.75 0.80 33.23
N ALA A 169 12.35 1.18 32.02
CA ALA A 169 13.27 1.53 30.95
C ALA A 169 13.96 2.88 31.20
N THR A 170 15.29 2.88 31.25
CA THR A 170 16.08 4.11 31.43
C THR A 170 15.96 5.05 30.22
N GLN A 171 16.03 6.36 30.45
CA GLN A 171 16.00 7.40 29.41
C GLN A 171 17.08 7.20 28.33
N ARG A 172 18.21 6.61 28.71
CA ARG A 172 19.30 6.24 27.80
C ARG A 172 18.87 5.17 26.78
N GLN A 173 18.08 4.18 27.20
CA GLN A 173 17.61 3.12 26.30
C GLN A 173 16.55 3.65 25.33
N LYS A 174 15.60 4.47 25.81
CA LYS A 174 14.58 5.12 24.96
C LYS A 174 15.22 5.99 23.88
N SER A 175 16.19 6.83 24.24
CA SER A 175 16.90 7.68 23.26
C SER A 175 17.73 6.87 22.26
N PHE A 176 18.22 5.70 22.64
CA PHE A 176 18.98 4.84 21.73
C PHE A 176 18.09 4.12 20.71
N VAL A 177 16.91 3.64 21.11
CA VAL A 177 15.94 3.02 20.18
C VAL A 177 15.48 4.02 19.11
N GLU A 178 15.31 5.30 19.47
CA GLU A 178 15.03 6.36 18.49
C GLU A 178 16.21 6.61 17.55
N LYS A 179 17.47 6.56 18.03
CA LYS A 179 18.65 6.61 17.14
C LYS A 179 18.68 5.45 16.16
N LEU A 180 18.34 4.24 16.61
CA LEU A 180 18.25 3.06 15.76
C LEU A 180 17.18 3.24 14.68
N LYS A 181 16.01 3.78 15.04
CA LYS A 181 14.94 4.13 14.10
C LYS A 181 15.42 5.15 13.06
N GLY A 182 16.03 6.25 13.49
CA GLY A 182 16.58 7.27 12.58
C GLY A 182 17.58 6.67 11.60
N GLN A 183 18.50 5.83 12.10
CA GLN A 183 19.49 5.16 11.26
C GLN A 183 18.85 4.17 10.26
N LEU A 184 17.80 3.45 10.66
CA LEU A 184 17.01 2.60 9.74
C LEU A 184 16.37 3.45 8.64
N CYS A 185 15.75 4.58 8.98
CA CYS A 185 15.14 5.48 7.99
C CYS A 185 16.18 6.02 7.02
N GLU A 186 17.26 6.61 7.50
CA GLU A 186 18.31 7.18 6.65
C GLU A 186 18.97 6.16 5.72
N THR A 187 19.14 4.92 6.20
CA THR A 187 19.70 3.84 5.37
C THR A 187 18.68 3.40 4.32
N SER A 188 17.40 3.32 4.68
CA SER A 188 16.31 2.96 3.76
C SER A 188 16.09 4.01 2.68
N GLU A 189 16.11 5.29 3.04
CA GLU A 189 16.04 6.42 2.10
C GLU A 189 17.18 6.36 1.08
N LEU A 190 18.39 6.03 1.53
CA LEU A 190 19.53 5.88 0.65
C LEU A 190 19.33 4.73 -0.34
N VAL A 191 18.86 3.56 0.12
CA VAL A 191 18.51 2.44 -0.78
C VAL A 191 17.47 2.87 -1.80
N TYR A 192 16.45 3.60 -1.34
CA TYR A 192 15.38 4.10 -2.20
C TYR A 192 15.84 5.11 -3.25
N GLN A 193 16.83 5.96 -2.93
CA GLN A 193 17.44 6.86 -3.90
C GLN A 193 18.13 6.08 -5.03
N TYR A 194 18.86 5.01 -4.71
CA TYR A 194 19.46 4.13 -5.73
C TYR A 194 18.38 3.39 -6.53
N TYR A 195 17.33 2.91 -5.85
CA TYR A 195 16.21 2.21 -6.48
C TYR A 195 15.46 3.08 -7.50
N THR A 196 15.20 4.33 -7.16
CA THR A 196 14.45 5.27 -8.03
C THR A 196 15.30 5.90 -9.12
N SER A 197 16.60 6.07 -8.90
CA SER A 197 17.52 6.59 -9.92
C SER A 197 17.93 5.57 -10.99
N GLY A 198 17.45 4.32 -10.89
CA GLY A 198 17.82 3.24 -11.82
C GLY A 198 19.28 2.77 -11.67
N GLN A 199 19.94 3.13 -10.55
CA GLN A 199 21.31 2.74 -10.24
C GLN A 199 21.38 1.53 -9.31
N TYR A 200 20.24 1.05 -8.84
CA TYR A 200 20.12 -0.20 -8.10
C TYR A 200 20.30 -1.38 -9.05
N LEU A 201 21.27 -2.25 -8.74
CA LEU A 201 21.62 -3.43 -9.54
C LEU A 201 21.25 -4.76 -8.84
N GLY A 202 20.48 -4.68 -7.75
CA GLY A 202 19.98 -5.86 -7.04
C GLY A 202 18.62 -6.31 -7.56
N ASN A 203 17.97 -7.24 -6.86
CA ASN A 203 16.64 -7.73 -7.22
C ASN A 203 15.53 -6.75 -6.76
N ASP A 204 14.70 -6.29 -7.70
CA ASP A 204 13.57 -5.40 -7.45
C ASP A 204 12.52 -6.02 -6.52
N GLU A 205 12.19 -7.31 -6.69
CA GLU A 205 11.22 -8.01 -5.83
C GLU A 205 11.71 -8.06 -4.38
N GLU A 206 13.02 -8.23 -4.17
CA GLU A 206 13.62 -8.25 -2.84
C GLU A 206 13.67 -6.86 -2.19
N ALA A 207 14.00 -5.82 -2.97
CA ALA A 207 13.91 -4.45 -2.51
C ALA A 207 12.47 -4.11 -2.11
N ASP A 208 11.50 -4.50 -2.94
CA ASP A 208 10.10 -4.23 -2.67
C ASP A 208 9.60 -4.94 -1.40
N SER A 209 9.95 -6.21 -1.23
CA SER A 209 9.69 -6.97 0.00
C SER A 209 10.34 -6.32 1.23
N THR A 210 11.53 -5.75 1.08
CA THR A 210 12.22 -5.02 2.14
C THR A 210 11.44 -3.78 2.53
N PHE A 211 11.06 -2.94 1.57
CA PHE A 211 10.27 -1.74 1.86
C PHE A 211 8.92 -2.07 2.48
N ASP A 212 8.28 -3.17 2.07
CA ASP A 212 7.03 -3.65 2.67
C ASP A 212 7.21 -4.01 4.16
N ALA A 213 8.30 -4.68 4.50
CA ALA A 213 8.63 -4.99 5.89
C ALA A 213 8.89 -3.72 6.70
N LEU A 214 9.52 -2.69 6.11
CA LEU A 214 9.89 -1.45 6.79
C LEU A 214 8.78 -0.39 6.82
N LYS A 215 7.62 -0.60 6.16
CA LYS A 215 6.49 0.35 6.11
C LYS A 215 6.20 1.10 7.41
N PRO A 216 6.17 0.48 8.61
CA PRO A 216 5.83 1.17 9.85
C PRO A 216 6.84 2.24 10.30
N VAL A 217 8.09 2.13 9.85
CA VAL A 217 9.18 3.04 10.25
C VAL A 217 9.52 4.08 9.19
N LEU A 218 9.18 3.83 7.93
CA LEU A 218 9.53 4.71 6.82
C LEU A 218 8.84 6.09 6.91
N PRO A 219 9.52 7.16 6.45
CA PRO A 219 8.92 8.48 6.31
C PRO A 219 7.72 8.46 5.34
N PHE A 220 6.77 9.38 5.57
CA PHE A 220 5.55 9.45 4.77
C PHE A 220 5.84 9.77 3.30
N GLU A 221 6.76 10.70 3.03
CA GLU A 221 7.13 11.15 1.69
C GLU A 221 7.69 9.98 0.87
N MET A 222 8.58 9.19 1.49
CA MET A 222 9.13 7.98 0.88
C MET A 222 8.05 6.93 0.62
N LEU A 223 7.14 6.69 1.57
CA LEU A 223 6.02 5.76 1.39
C LEU A 223 5.09 6.20 0.25
N GLN A 224 4.84 7.49 0.16
CA GLN A 224 4.01 8.08 -0.89
C GLN A 224 4.66 7.87 -2.25
N ASP A 225 5.96 8.11 -2.39
CA ASP A 225 6.64 7.97 -3.67
C ASP A 225 6.85 6.50 -4.05
N LEU A 226 7.12 5.61 -3.08
CA LEU A 226 7.13 4.16 -3.27
C LEU A 226 5.80 3.69 -3.86
N LEU A 227 4.69 4.13 -3.25
CA LEU A 227 3.34 3.80 -3.70
C LEU A 227 3.11 4.26 -5.14
N LYS A 228 3.44 5.53 -5.45
CA LYS A 228 3.29 6.08 -6.81
C LYS A 228 4.09 5.27 -7.83
N ASN A 229 5.37 5.02 -7.53
CA ASN A 229 6.26 4.29 -8.43
C ASN A 229 5.78 2.86 -8.70
N ARG A 230 5.28 2.15 -7.69
CA ARG A 230 4.72 0.81 -7.88
C ARG A 230 3.44 0.81 -8.69
N PHE A 231 2.53 1.75 -8.43
CA PHE A 231 1.36 1.92 -9.28
C PHE A 231 1.72 2.25 -10.73
N ASP A 232 2.78 3.04 -10.95
CA ASP A 232 3.21 3.43 -12.29
C ASP A 232 3.79 2.24 -13.08
N ARG A 233 4.35 1.23 -12.39
CA ARG A 233 4.86 -0.03 -12.98
C ARG A 233 3.76 -1.05 -13.32
N ILE A 234 2.55 -0.93 -12.78
CA ILE A 234 1.46 -1.87 -13.07
C ILE A 234 1.05 -1.74 -14.55
N HIS A 235 1.09 -2.87 -15.26
CA HIS A 235 0.71 -2.93 -16.67
C HIS A 235 -0.11 -4.20 -16.98
N PRO A 236 -1.24 -4.11 -17.71
CA PRO A 236 -2.11 -5.26 -18.00
C PRO A 236 -1.43 -6.42 -18.75
N CYS A 237 -0.31 -6.17 -19.44
CA CYS A 237 0.46 -7.22 -20.10
C CYS A 237 1.26 -8.11 -19.14
N ASP A 238 1.46 -7.71 -17.88
CA ASP A 238 2.04 -8.58 -16.87
C ASP A 238 0.97 -9.53 -16.34
N SER A 239 1.17 -10.85 -16.47
CA SER A 239 0.28 -11.87 -15.91
C SER A 239 -0.11 -11.66 -14.44
N ARG A 240 0.74 -11.00 -13.63
CA ARG A 240 0.52 -10.77 -12.19
C ARG A 240 -0.08 -9.39 -11.88
N TRP A 241 -0.50 -8.61 -12.87
CA TRP A 241 -0.94 -7.22 -12.67
C TRP A 241 -2.11 -7.10 -11.68
N LYS A 242 -3.05 -8.06 -11.71
CA LYS A 242 -4.20 -8.10 -10.78
C LYS A 242 -3.74 -8.33 -9.35
N ASP A 243 -2.85 -9.30 -9.14
CA ASP A 243 -2.31 -9.63 -7.82
C ASP A 243 -1.47 -8.48 -7.26
N GLN A 244 -0.66 -7.84 -8.10
CA GLN A 244 0.11 -6.65 -7.75
C GLN A 244 -0.81 -5.50 -7.32
N LEU A 245 -1.87 -5.22 -8.10
CA LEU A 245 -2.83 -4.17 -7.80
C LEU A 245 -3.60 -4.45 -6.50
N SER A 246 -4.06 -5.68 -6.32
CA SER A 246 -4.73 -6.12 -5.09
C SER A 246 -3.81 -6.03 -3.87
N SER A 247 -2.54 -6.44 -4.01
CA SER A 247 -1.52 -6.34 -2.97
C SER A 247 -1.22 -4.88 -2.58
N LEU A 248 -1.14 -3.97 -3.55
CA LEU A 248 -0.99 -2.54 -3.27
C LEU A 248 -2.20 -1.98 -2.52
N MET A 249 -3.42 -2.31 -2.96
CA MET A 249 -4.64 -1.82 -2.31
C MET A 249 -4.80 -2.40 -0.90
N SER A 250 -4.62 -3.70 -0.72
CA SER A 250 -4.64 -4.30 0.63
C SER A 250 -3.55 -3.71 1.54
N GLY A 251 -2.35 -3.44 1.01
CA GLY A 251 -1.23 -2.92 1.80
C GLY A 251 -1.34 -1.43 2.16
N TYR A 252 -1.78 -0.58 1.23
CA TYR A 252 -1.74 0.89 1.37
C TYR A 252 -3.11 1.53 1.59
N TYR A 253 -4.20 0.85 1.24
CA TYR A 253 -5.57 1.31 1.47
C TYR A 253 -6.22 0.62 2.67
N GLU A 254 -6.29 -0.71 2.71
CA GLU A 254 -7.01 -1.45 3.78
C GLU A 254 -6.21 -1.48 5.09
N ASN A 255 -4.95 -1.92 5.03
CA ASN A 255 -4.13 -2.10 6.24
C ASN A 255 -3.43 -0.83 6.73
N SER A 256 -3.51 0.27 5.97
CA SER A 256 -2.85 1.52 6.32
C SER A 256 -3.62 2.27 7.41
N LYS A 257 -2.91 2.68 8.46
CA LYS A 257 -3.44 3.59 9.50
C LYS A 257 -3.39 5.06 9.12
N ASN A 258 -2.72 5.40 8.01
CA ASN A 258 -2.50 6.78 7.60
C ASN A 258 -3.47 7.16 6.48
N ASP A 259 -4.48 7.97 6.82
CA ASP A 259 -5.51 8.38 5.86
C ASP A 259 -4.95 9.11 4.65
N LYS A 260 -3.87 9.91 4.83
CA LYS A 260 -3.23 10.59 3.69
C LYS A 260 -2.70 9.57 2.68
N LEU A 261 -2.12 8.47 3.15
CA LEU A 261 -1.60 7.42 2.28
C LEU A 261 -2.73 6.66 1.58
N ARG A 262 -3.84 6.41 2.29
CA ARG A 262 -5.06 5.81 1.73
C ARG A 262 -5.65 6.68 0.62
N LEU A 263 -5.68 8.01 0.82
CA LEU A 263 -6.13 8.97 -0.20
C LEU A 263 -5.22 8.95 -1.43
N VAL A 264 -3.89 8.90 -1.27
CA VAL A 264 -2.97 8.79 -2.41
C VAL A 264 -3.19 7.47 -3.17
N ALA A 265 -3.44 6.36 -2.47
CA ALA A 265 -3.76 5.09 -3.11
C ALA A 265 -5.02 5.19 -3.98
N LEU A 266 -6.10 5.80 -3.46
CA LEU A 266 -7.32 6.04 -4.23
C LEU A 266 -7.10 6.98 -5.43
N GLN A 267 -6.29 8.02 -5.28
CA GLN A 267 -5.95 8.95 -6.37
C GLN A 267 -5.18 8.24 -7.49
N LYS A 268 -4.19 7.41 -7.13
CA LYS A 268 -3.44 6.62 -8.13
C LYS A 268 -4.30 5.56 -8.79
N LEU A 269 -5.21 4.92 -8.03
CA LEU A 269 -6.20 4.01 -8.60
C LEU A 269 -7.11 4.73 -9.59
N GLN A 270 -7.57 5.95 -9.27
CA GLN A 270 -8.35 6.78 -10.19
C GLN A 270 -7.59 7.04 -11.49
N THR A 271 -6.32 7.42 -11.42
CA THR A 271 -5.48 7.64 -12.62
C THR A 271 -5.35 6.36 -13.46
N ILE A 272 -5.15 5.20 -12.83
CA ILE A 272 -5.10 3.91 -13.54
C ILE A 272 -6.41 3.62 -14.24
N LEU A 273 -7.52 3.78 -13.51
CA LEU A 273 -8.85 3.42 -13.96
C LEU A 273 -9.37 4.35 -15.06
N ILE A 274 -9.15 5.66 -14.94
CA ILE A 274 -9.73 6.66 -15.85
C ILE A 274 -8.77 7.02 -16.98
N ASP A 275 -7.49 7.24 -16.66
CA ASP A 275 -6.55 7.83 -17.61
C ASP A 275 -5.74 6.78 -18.38
N ARG A 276 -5.43 5.63 -17.76
CA ARG A 276 -4.55 4.62 -18.36
C ARG A 276 -5.27 3.42 -18.95
N PHE A 277 -6.17 2.80 -18.20
CA PHE A 277 -6.83 1.54 -18.58
C PHE A 277 -8.35 1.57 -18.41
N PRO A 278 -9.07 2.54 -19.03
CA PRO A 278 -10.53 2.64 -18.93
C PRO A 278 -11.27 1.41 -19.49
N TYR A 279 -10.64 0.65 -20.38
CA TYR A 279 -11.20 -0.56 -20.98
C TYR A 279 -11.15 -1.80 -20.06
N LEU A 280 -10.46 -1.72 -18.91
CA LEU A 280 -10.41 -2.77 -17.88
C LEU A 280 -11.14 -2.35 -16.60
N ALA A 281 -12.13 -1.47 -16.74
CA ALA A 281 -12.76 -0.83 -15.59
C ALA A 281 -13.38 -1.85 -14.63
N ASP A 282 -14.09 -2.84 -15.16
CA ASP A 282 -14.74 -3.89 -14.37
C ASP A 282 -13.70 -4.71 -13.59
N GLU A 283 -12.64 -5.19 -14.24
CA GLU A 283 -11.62 -6.00 -13.57
C GLU A 283 -10.83 -5.20 -12.53
N ILE A 284 -10.54 -3.93 -12.81
CA ILE A 284 -9.83 -3.06 -11.87
C ILE A 284 -10.71 -2.81 -10.65
N LEU A 285 -11.99 -2.47 -10.83
CA LEU A 285 -12.90 -2.21 -9.72
C LEU A 285 -13.11 -3.45 -8.85
N ASP A 286 -13.28 -4.61 -9.47
CA ASP A 286 -13.52 -5.88 -8.79
C ASP A 286 -12.32 -6.34 -7.96
N VAL A 287 -11.10 -6.10 -8.43
CA VAL A 287 -9.87 -6.53 -7.74
C VAL A 287 -9.37 -5.48 -6.74
N ALA A 288 -9.50 -4.19 -7.07
CA ALA A 288 -8.76 -3.11 -6.39
C ALA A 288 -9.61 -2.30 -5.41
N LEU A 289 -10.92 -2.19 -5.63
CA LEU A 289 -11.75 -1.27 -4.86
C LEU A 289 -12.88 -1.98 -4.11
N LEU A 290 -13.77 -2.66 -4.83
CA LEU A 290 -14.99 -3.25 -4.28
C LEU A 290 -14.78 -4.21 -3.09
N PRO A 291 -13.73 -5.06 -3.05
CA PRO A 291 -13.49 -5.95 -1.91
C PRO A 291 -13.34 -5.22 -0.57
N TYR A 292 -12.91 -3.96 -0.60
CA TYR A 292 -12.58 -3.18 0.59
C TYR A 292 -13.70 -2.24 1.03
N LEU A 293 -14.84 -2.22 0.33
CA LEU A 293 -15.93 -1.26 0.60
C LEU A 293 -16.93 -1.73 1.68
N GLN A 294 -16.80 -2.96 2.17
CA GLN A 294 -17.73 -3.51 3.18
C GLN A 294 -17.70 -2.73 4.51
N ASN A 295 -16.57 -2.11 4.85
CA ASN A 295 -16.37 -1.38 6.10
C ASN A 295 -16.28 0.14 5.93
N MET A 296 -16.88 0.69 4.86
CA MET A 296 -16.84 2.13 4.57
C MET A 296 -17.32 3.02 5.72
N TYR A 297 -18.25 2.53 6.55
CA TYR A 297 -18.74 3.22 7.74
C TYR A 297 -17.66 3.52 8.81
N ARG A 298 -16.53 2.82 8.79
CA ARG A 298 -15.40 3.03 9.71
C ARG A 298 -14.41 4.08 9.20
N ASN A 299 -14.52 4.49 7.94
CA ASN A 299 -13.55 5.38 7.31
C ASN A 299 -13.85 6.84 7.67
N HIS A 300 -12.80 7.67 7.63
CA HIS A 300 -12.93 9.11 7.72
C HIS A 300 -13.64 9.68 6.49
N ASP A 301 -14.36 10.78 6.68
CA ASP A 301 -15.16 11.45 5.65
C ASP A 301 -14.39 11.68 4.33
N SER A 302 -13.12 12.10 4.40
CA SER A 302 -12.31 12.39 3.20
C SER A 302 -12.08 11.15 2.33
N ILE A 303 -11.94 9.98 2.95
CA ILE A 303 -11.76 8.71 2.25
C ILE A 303 -13.08 8.27 1.62
N ILE A 304 -14.18 8.43 2.36
CA ILE A 304 -15.53 8.13 1.86
C ILE A 304 -15.83 9.00 0.64
N GLU A 305 -15.58 10.30 0.74
CA GLU A 305 -15.80 11.25 -0.34
C GLU A 305 -14.99 10.92 -1.59
N MET A 306 -13.68 10.66 -1.44
CA MET A 306 -12.82 10.28 -2.57
C MET A 306 -13.25 8.95 -3.21
N THR A 307 -13.66 7.98 -2.40
CA THR A 307 -14.14 6.68 -2.89
C THR A 307 -15.43 6.83 -3.67
N CYS A 308 -16.42 7.53 -3.11
CA CYS A 308 -17.68 7.81 -3.82
C CYS A 308 -17.43 8.63 -5.08
N GLN A 309 -16.47 9.56 -5.06
CA GLN A 309 -16.08 10.30 -6.25
C GLN A 309 -15.51 9.40 -7.34
N LEU A 310 -14.62 8.48 -6.98
CA LEU A 310 -14.08 7.49 -7.91
C LEU A 310 -15.22 6.67 -8.51
N LEU A 311 -16.07 6.06 -7.68
CA LEU A 311 -17.21 5.24 -8.11
C LEU A 311 -18.18 5.98 -9.04
N LEU A 312 -18.59 7.19 -8.68
CA LEU A 312 -19.47 8.02 -9.52
C LEU A 312 -18.82 8.37 -10.86
N THR A 313 -17.50 8.62 -10.86
CA THR A 313 -16.77 8.94 -12.09
C THR A 313 -16.61 7.70 -12.97
N SER A 314 -16.43 6.52 -12.36
CA SER A 314 -16.42 5.25 -13.06
C SER A 314 -17.77 4.98 -13.72
N ALA A 315 -18.87 5.19 -12.98
CA ALA A 315 -20.23 4.99 -13.49
C ALA A 315 -20.60 5.95 -14.62
N SER A 316 -20.11 7.20 -14.63
CA SER A 316 -20.45 8.16 -15.68
C SER A 316 -19.54 8.11 -16.91
N ARG A 317 -18.24 7.82 -16.74
CA ARG A 317 -17.24 8.00 -17.81
C ARG A 317 -16.75 6.70 -18.44
N LEU A 318 -16.96 5.56 -17.79
CA LEU A 318 -16.38 4.29 -18.22
C LEU A 318 -17.47 3.36 -18.74
N PHE A 319 -17.07 2.52 -19.70
CA PHE A 319 -17.92 1.43 -20.14
C PHE A 319 -17.82 0.29 -19.13
N ILE A 320 -18.81 0.20 -18.24
CA ILE A 320 -18.90 -0.86 -17.22
C ILE A 320 -20.09 -1.77 -17.48
N SER A 321 -19.97 -3.04 -17.09
CA SER A 321 -21.07 -3.99 -17.24
C SER A 321 -22.27 -3.64 -16.34
N HIS A 322 -23.43 -4.20 -16.69
CA HIS A 322 -24.65 -4.03 -15.90
C HIS A 322 -24.46 -4.42 -14.42
N ASP A 323 -23.83 -5.59 -14.16
CA ASP A 323 -23.59 -6.06 -12.80
C ASP A 323 -22.66 -5.12 -12.03
N MET A 324 -21.58 -4.67 -12.66
CA MET A 324 -20.64 -3.71 -12.05
C MET A 324 -21.34 -2.38 -11.74
N PHE A 325 -22.12 -1.84 -12.68
CA PHE A 325 -22.88 -0.61 -12.48
C PHE A 325 -23.84 -0.73 -11.30
N GLN A 326 -24.57 -1.84 -11.19
CA GLN A 326 -25.47 -2.11 -10.08
C GLN A 326 -24.71 -2.18 -8.75
N ARG A 327 -23.60 -2.92 -8.68
CA ARG A 327 -22.75 -3.01 -7.48
C ARG A 327 -22.24 -1.65 -7.02
N ILE A 328 -21.84 -0.79 -7.95
CA ILE A 328 -21.44 0.59 -7.65
C ILE A 328 -22.58 1.37 -6.99
N LEU A 329 -23.77 1.32 -7.59
CA LEU A 329 -24.95 2.00 -7.09
C LEU A 329 -25.37 1.49 -5.71
N ASP A 330 -25.34 0.18 -5.48
CA ASP A 330 -25.67 -0.43 -4.19
C ASP A 330 -24.70 0.04 -3.09
N VAL A 331 -23.41 0.19 -3.40
CA VAL A 331 -22.43 0.76 -2.47
C VAL A 331 -22.72 2.23 -2.20
N LEU A 332 -22.97 3.04 -3.24
CA LEU A 332 -23.28 4.47 -3.07
C LEU A 332 -24.53 4.68 -2.20
N TYR A 333 -25.57 3.89 -2.43
CA TYR A 333 -26.77 3.90 -1.59
C TYR A 333 -26.45 3.54 -0.13
N THR A 334 -25.70 2.45 0.09
CA THR A 334 -25.30 2.00 1.43
C THR A 334 -24.50 3.08 2.17
N VAL A 335 -23.61 3.79 1.48
CA VAL A 335 -22.83 4.89 2.07
C VAL A 335 -23.74 6.03 2.52
N MET A 336 -24.75 6.38 1.72
CA MET A 336 -25.68 7.46 2.07
C MET A 336 -26.53 7.14 3.30
N LEU A 337 -26.75 5.86 3.61
CA LEU A 337 -27.47 5.43 4.81
C LEU A 337 -26.63 5.47 6.10
N ILE A 338 -25.34 5.79 6.03
CA ILE A 338 -24.46 5.87 7.21
C ILE A 338 -24.94 7.00 8.15
N PRO A 339 -25.32 6.69 9.41
CA PRO A 339 -25.96 7.68 10.29
C PRO A 339 -25.09 8.89 10.68
N HIS A 340 -23.77 8.70 10.74
CA HIS A 340 -22.81 9.73 11.14
C HIS A 340 -22.19 10.47 9.96
N LEU A 341 -22.63 10.22 8.72
CA LEU A 341 -22.12 10.90 7.54
C LEU A 341 -22.57 12.37 7.56
N LYS A 342 -21.64 13.28 7.26
CA LYS A 342 -21.96 14.72 7.21
C LYS A 342 -23.07 15.00 6.20
N THR A 343 -24.06 15.78 6.62
CA THR A 343 -25.19 16.21 5.79
C THR A 343 -24.74 16.82 4.46
N ASP A 344 -23.71 17.65 4.47
CA ASP A 344 -23.19 18.30 3.25
C ASP A 344 -22.61 17.30 2.25
N MET A 345 -22.00 16.21 2.74
CA MET A 345 -21.53 15.13 1.88
C MET A 345 -22.71 14.39 1.26
N CYS A 346 -23.74 14.05 2.05
CA CYS A 346 -24.96 13.42 1.52
C CYS A 346 -25.62 14.30 0.45
N LYS A 347 -25.69 15.62 0.67
CA LYS A 347 -26.19 16.59 -0.34
C LYS A 347 -25.35 16.53 -1.62
N SER A 348 -24.03 16.62 -1.50
CA SER A 348 -23.09 16.58 -2.64
C SER A 348 -23.23 15.28 -3.45
N LEU A 349 -23.29 14.13 -2.76
CA LEU A 349 -23.48 12.82 -3.40
C LEU A 349 -24.84 12.72 -4.10
N THR A 350 -25.91 13.21 -3.47
CA THR A 350 -27.26 13.24 -4.07
C THR A 350 -27.28 14.06 -5.37
N LEU A 351 -26.68 15.26 -5.35
CA LEU A 351 -26.59 16.11 -6.54
C LEU A 351 -25.84 15.42 -7.68
N ARG A 352 -24.74 14.71 -7.35
CA ARG A 352 -23.96 13.98 -8.35
C ARG A 352 -24.68 12.74 -8.87
N LEU A 353 -25.48 12.06 -8.06
CA LEU A 353 -26.35 10.97 -8.50
C LEU A 353 -27.45 11.46 -9.44
N ILE A 354 -28.08 12.61 -9.13
CA ILE A 354 -29.08 13.23 -10.02
C ILE A 354 -28.43 13.60 -11.35
N LYS A 355 -27.21 14.15 -11.32
CA LYS A 355 -26.46 14.45 -12.55
C LYS A 355 -26.09 13.18 -13.33
N LEU A 356 -25.65 12.12 -12.65
CA LEU A 356 -25.39 10.82 -13.28
C LEU A 356 -26.66 10.30 -13.97
N PHE A 357 -27.82 10.41 -13.32
CA PHE A 357 -29.10 10.02 -13.92
C PHE A 357 -29.40 10.83 -15.19
N GLU A 358 -29.19 12.15 -15.19
CA GLU A 358 -29.35 13.00 -16.37
C GLU A 358 -28.43 12.58 -17.52
N GLU A 359 -27.16 12.27 -17.23
CA GLU A 359 -26.17 11.77 -18.20
C GLU A 359 -26.60 10.39 -18.75
N CYS A 360 -27.07 9.49 -17.89
CA CYS A 360 -27.53 8.16 -18.26
C CYS A 360 -28.82 8.20 -19.10
N LEU A 361 -29.73 9.15 -18.86
CA LEU A 361 -30.95 9.31 -19.65
C LEU A 361 -30.63 9.54 -21.14
N CYS A 362 -29.54 10.25 -21.44
CA CYS A 362 -29.13 10.53 -22.81
C CYS A 362 -28.22 9.48 -23.42
N SER A 363 -27.91 8.40 -22.69
CA SER A 363 -26.89 7.42 -23.07
C SER A 363 -27.53 6.06 -23.37
N TYR A 364 -26.99 5.36 -24.36
CA TYR A 364 -27.30 3.95 -24.58
C TYR A 364 -26.21 3.09 -23.90
N PRO A 365 -26.57 1.94 -23.29
CA PRO A 365 -27.91 1.36 -23.10
C PRO A 365 -28.75 2.09 -22.04
N ALA A 366 -30.07 1.88 -22.02
CA ALA A 366 -31.01 2.60 -21.14
C ALA A 366 -31.03 2.14 -19.67
N TYR A 367 -30.53 0.93 -19.37
CA TYR A 367 -30.56 0.36 -18.02
C TYR A 367 -29.85 1.22 -16.94
N PRO A 368 -28.73 1.93 -17.19
CA PRO A 368 -28.07 2.76 -16.19
C PRO A 368 -28.99 3.88 -15.68
N ALA A 369 -29.84 4.43 -16.55
CA ALA A 369 -30.81 5.45 -16.15
C ALA A 369 -31.86 4.86 -15.21
N ILE A 370 -32.39 3.67 -15.52
CA ILE A 370 -33.40 2.98 -14.70
C ILE A 370 -32.82 2.63 -13.32
N LEU A 371 -31.61 2.04 -13.28
CA LEU A 371 -30.97 1.68 -12.01
C LEU A 371 -30.65 2.90 -11.15
N THR A 372 -30.14 3.98 -11.76
CA THR A 372 -29.85 5.22 -11.03
C THR A 372 -31.14 5.85 -10.50
N PHE A 373 -32.21 5.86 -11.31
CA PHE A 373 -33.53 6.32 -10.88
C PHE A 373 -34.05 5.53 -9.68
N ARG A 374 -33.92 4.19 -9.69
CA ARG A 374 -34.31 3.32 -8.57
C ARG A 374 -33.65 3.74 -7.26
N VAL A 375 -32.34 4.02 -7.29
CA VAL A 375 -31.61 4.49 -6.10
C VAL A 375 -32.10 5.88 -5.66
N ILE A 376 -32.32 6.80 -6.60
CA ILE A 376 -32.86 8.14 -6.29
C ILE A 376 -34.24 8.04 -5.61
N VAL A 377 -35.11 7.13 -6.08
CA VAL A 377 -36.42 6.86 -5.44
C VAL A 377 -36.25 6.34 -4.02
N GLN A 378 -35.32 5.42 -3.78
CA GLN A 378 -35.03 4.93 -2.42
C GLN A 378 -34.53 6.05 -1.50
N LEU A 379 -33.83 7.06 -2.03
CA LEU A 379 -33.38 8.23 -1.28
C LEU A 379 -34.50 9.22 -0.94
N ALA A 380 -35.69 9.12 -1.53
CA ALA A 380 -36.84 9.94 -1.14
C ALA A 380 -37.27 9.70 0.32
N GLY A 381 -37.01 8.49 0.85
CA GLY A 381 -37.22 8.11 2.25
C GLY A 381 -36.06 8.41 3.19
N HIS A 382 -35.00 9.08 2.72
CA HIS A 382 -33.78 9.31 3.49
C HIS A 382 -34.04 10.14 4.76
N HIS A 383 -33.29 9.93 5.84
CA HIS A 383 -33.52 10.59 7.14
C HIS A 383 -33.27 12.12 7.11
N CYS A 384 -32.28 12.58 6.34
CA CYS A 384 -31.97 14.01 6.14
C CYS A 384 -32.98 14.71 5.23
N ILE A 385 -33.53 15.84 5.70
CA ILE A 385 -34.54 16.65 5.01
C ILE A 385 -34.01 17.22 3.70
N GLU A 386 -32.77 17.69 3.68
CA GLU A 386 -32.19 18.33 2.51
C GLU A 386 -31.92 17.35 1.36
N VAL A 387 -31.52 16.11 1.69
CA VAL A 387 -31.43 15.03 0.69
C VAL A 387 -32.80 14.78 0.07
N ARG A 388 -33.84 14.66 0.91
CA ARG A 388 -35.22 14.50 0.43
C ARG A 388 -35.66 15.69 -0.44
N HIS A 389 -35.36 16.91 -0.03
CA HIS A 389 -35.69 18.11 -0.79
C HIS A 389 -35.05 18.10 -2.19
N LEU A 390 -33.77 17.72 -2.29
CA LEU A 390 -33.09 17.58 -3.58
C LEU A 390 -33.74 16.52 -4.48
N VAL A 391 -34.09 15.36 -3.92
CA VAL A 391 -34.77 14.28 -4.63
C VAL A 391 -36.14 14.73 -5.14
N TYR A 392 -36.96 15.35 -4.27
CA TYR A 392 -38.28 15.86 -4.68
C TYR A 392 -38.19 16.99 -5.70
N THR A 393 -37.17 17.83 -5.62
CA THR A 393 -36.91 18.87 -6.64
C THR A 393 -36.56 18.23 -7.98
N ALA A 394 -35.74 17.17 -7.99
CA ALA A 394 -35.45 16.42 -9.21
C ALA A 394 -36.71 15.77 -9.77
N PHE A 395 -37.57 15.17 -8.94
CA PHE A 395 -38.83 14.58 -9.38
C PHE A 395 -39.83 15.60 -9.91
N ALA A 396 -39.89 16.80 -9.32
CA ALA A 396 -40.73 17.88 -9.84
C ALA A 396 -40.28 18.36 -11.24
N ASN A 397 -38.99 18.16 -11.57
CA ASN A 397 -38.42 18.50 -12.87
C ASN A 397 -38.48 17.34 -13.87
N LEU A 398 -38.98 16.18 -13.49
CA LEU A 398 -39.24 15.08 -14.43
C LEU A 398 -40.46 15.42 -15.28
N HIS A 399 -40.36 15.21 -16.58
CA HIS A 399 -41.47 15.35 -17.51
C HIS A 399 -41.44 14.21 -18.52
N ALA A 400 -42.56 14.03 -19.21
CA ALA A 400 -42.66 13.13 -20.36
C ALA A 400 -43.26 13.89 -21.54
N ASN A 401 -42.75 13.66 -22.75
CA ASN A 401 -43.35 14.21 -23.96
C ASN A 401 -44.57 13.39 -24.40
N THR A 402 -45.20 13.80 -25.50
CA THR A 402 -46.35 13.11 -26.11
C THR A 402 -46.03 11.68 -26.58
N ASP A 403 -44.75 11.38 -26.81
CA ASP A 403 -44.26 10.07 -27.24
C ASP A 403 -43.74 9.22 -26.06
N TYR A 404 -44.12 9.61 -24.84
CA TYR A 404 -43.76 8.98 -23.57
C TYR A 404 -42.27 9.00 -23.23
N HIS A 405 -41.43 9.72 -23.96
CA HIS A 405 -40.02 9.89 -23.63
C HIS A 405 -39.85 10.68 -22.33
N VAL A 406 -39.06 10.13 -21.41
CA VAL A 406 -38.81 10.74 -20.10
C VAL A 406 -37.67 11.75 -20.20
N GLY A 407 -37.87 12.92 -19.60
CA GLY A 407 -36.85 13.95 -19.49
C GLY A 407 -36.69 14.49 -18.08
N LEU A 408 -35.56 15.13 -17.82
CA LEU A 408 -35.26 15.86 -16.60
C LEU A 408 -34.88 17.31 -16.96
N GLY A 409 -35.63 18.30 -16.47
CA GLY A 409 -35.38 19.70 -16.78
C GLY A 409 -35.53 20.00 -18.27
N SER A 410 -34.47 20.46 -18.94
CA SER A 410 -34.46 20.70 -20.39
C SER A 410 -34.10 19.45 -21.22
N THR A 411 -33.67 18.38 -20.56
CA THR A 411 -33.05 17.22 -21.18
C THR A 411 -34.10 16.14 -21.42
N LEU A 412 -34.26 15.66 -22.65
CA LEU A 412 -35.23 14.61 -23.02
C LEU A 412 -34.49 13.35 -23.46
N SER A 413 -34.83 12.19 -22.88
CA SER A 413 -34.24 10.91 -23.25
C SER A 413 -34.89 10.37 -24.53
N PRO A 414 -34.13 10.06 -25.59
CA PRO A 414 -34.68 9.33 -26.72
C PRO A 414 -34.87 7.83 -26.44
N TYR A 415 -34.27 7.31 -25.35
CA TYR A 415 -34.13 5.87 -25.08
C TYR A 415 -35.03 5.36 -23.96
N VAL A 416 -35.43 6.21 -23.01
CA VAL A 416 -36.27 5.84 -21.86
C VAL A 416 -37.68 6.33 -22.07
N ARG A 417 -38.65 5.42 -22.03
CA ARG A 417 -40.08 5.73 -22.13
C ARG A 417 -40.82 5.41 -20.84
N ALA A 418 -41.79 6.24 -20.50
CA ALA A 418 -42.76 5.99 -19.45
C ALA A 418 -43.83 5.03 -19.99
N CYS A 419 -43.86 3.80 -19.50
CA CYS A 419 -44.95 2.89 -19.82
C CYS A 419 -46.20 3.30 -19.02
N THR A 420 -47.28 3.63 -19.71
CA THR A 420 -48.61 3.55 -19.10
C THR A 420 -48.94 2.08 -18.96
N CYS A 421 -49.08 1.60 -17.72
CA CYS A 421 -49.68 0.29 -17.50
C CYS A 421 -51.15 0.42 -17.92
N ALA A 422 -51.46 0.18 -19.20
CA ALA A 422 -52.80 -0.19 -19.59
C ALA A 422 -53.05 -1.55 -18.92
N GLU A 423 -54.00 -1.60 -17.99
CA GLU A 423 -54.61 -2.86 -17.60
C GLU A 423 -55.00 -3.58 -18.90
N PRO A 424 -54.67 -4.88 -19.08
CA PRO A 424 -55.09 -5.58 -20.28
C PRO A 424 -56.62 -5.50 -20.37
N ASP A 425 -57.12 -4.93 -21.46
CA ASP A 425 -58.54 -4.77 -21.76
C ASP A 425 -59.31 -6.07 -21.47
N VAL A 426 -60.08 -6.07 -20.38
CA VAL A 426 -60.97 -7.17 -19.98
C VAL A 426 -62.21 -7.25 -20.90
N GLU A 427 -62.32 -6.40 -21.91
CA GLU A 427 -63.45 -6.36 -22.84
C GLU A 427 -63.12 -6.92 -24.23
N GLN A 428 -62.65 -8.17 -24.30
CA GLN A 428 -62.74 -8.94 -25.55
C GLN A 428 -62.69 -10.47 -25.35
N GLN A 429 -63.41 -10.97 -24.34
CA GLN A 429 -63.80 -12.38 -24.24
C GLN A 429 -65.25 -12.51 -23.73
N ARG A 430 -66.18 -11.91 -24.46
CA ARG A 430 -67.58 -12.38 -24.49
C ARG A 430 -67.80 -12.95 -25.88
N ASP A 431 -67.53 -14.25 -26.01
CA ASP A 431 -68.23 -15.18 -26.92
C ASP A 431 -67.44 -16.49 -27.05
N ALA A 432 -67.62 -17.40 -26.10
CA ALA A 432 -67.55 -18.86 -26.31
C ALA A 432 -68.13 -19.60 -25.09
N PRO A 433 -68.83 -20.74 -25.28
CA PRO A 433 -69.73 -21.31 -24.28
C PRO A 433 -69.01 -22.13 -23.20
N ALA A 434 -69.70 -22.25 -22.07
CA ALA A 434 -69.32 -23.01 -20.90
C ALA A 434 -68.97 -24.48 -21.20
N THR A 435 -67.85 -24.94 -20.63
CA THR A 435 -67.64 -26.33 -20.29
C THR A 435 -67.13 -26.42 -18.86
N GLU A 436 -67.96 -27.00 -18.01
CA GLU A 436 -67.69 -27.41 -16.65
C GLU A 436 -66.60 -28.49 -16.63
N VAL A 437 -65.59 -28.37 -15.76
CA VAL A 437 -65.00 -29.50 -15.01
C VAL A 437 -64.52 -29.00 -13.65
N GLU A 438 -64.94 -29.72 -12.63
CA GLU A 438 -64.74 -29.52 -11.20
C GLU A 438 -63.29 -29.76 -10.71
N GLY A 439 -62.95 -29.12 -9.59
CA GLY A 439 -62.15 -29.74 -8.52
C GLY A 439 -60.79 -29.10 -8.19
N GLY A 440 -60.67 -28.52 -6.97
CA GLY A 440 -59.38 -28.43 -6.28
C GLY A 440 -59.07 -27.17 -5.48
N THR A 441 -59.58 -27.11 -4.24
CA THR A 441 -58.95 -26.57 -3.00
C THR A 441 -58.17 -25.24 -3.00
N LEU A 442 -58.73 -24.27 -2.27
CA LEU A 442 -58.08 -23.08 -1.69
C LEU A 442 -56.94 -23.45 -0.74
N GLU A 443 -55.79 -22.77 -0.83
CA GLU A 443 -55.13 -22.17 0.33
C GLU A 443 -54.24 -20.95 -0.04
N ARG A 444 -54.37 -19.93 0.82
CA ARG A 444 -53.86 -18.55 0.84
C ARG A 444 -52.45 -18.28 0.27
N GLY A 445 -52.40 -17.43 -0.76
CA GLY A 445 -51.20 -16.69 -1.21
C GLY A 445 -51.15 -15.27 -0.64
N GLN A 446 -50.01 -14.94 -0.03
CA GLN A 446 -49.66 -13.61 0.49
C GLN A 446 -49.53 -12.58 -0.65
N ALA A 447 -50.01 -11.36 -0.38
CA ALA A 447 -49.87 -10.20 -1.23
C ALA A 447 -48.39 -9.84 -1.47
N ARG A 448 -47.95 -9.84 -2.73
CA ARG A 448 -46.77 -9.08 -3.19
C ARG A 448 -47.27 -7.84 -3.92
N SER A 449 -46.89 -6.67 -3.42
CA SER A 449 -47.06 -5.38 -4.06
C SER A 449 -46.24 -5.34 -5.35
N GLY A 450 -46.94 -5.28 -6.48
CA GLY A 450 -46.34 -4.94 -7.77
C GLY A 450 -46.29 -3.42 -7.94
N CYS A 451 -45.18 -2.94 -8.50
CA CYS A 451 -45.08 -1.79 -9.43
C CYS A 451 -43.61 -1.57 -9.77
N GLU A 452 -43.08 -2.28 -10.76
CA GLU A 452 -41.86 -1.90 -11.48
C GLU A 452 -42.05 -2.32 -12.96
N ASN A 453 -42.34 -1.39 -13.87
CA ASN A 453 -42.38 -1.66 -15.31
C ASN A 453 -41.73 -0.48 -16.07
N PHE A 454 -40.49 -0.67 -16.52
CA PHE A 454 -39.83 0.13 -17.56
C PHE A 454 -39.38 -0.83 -18.66
N GLU A 455 -39.79 -0.62 -19.91
CA GLU A 455 -39.32 -1.40 -21.06
C GLU A 455 -38.20 -0.68 -21.81
N VAL A 456 -37.19 -1.46 -22.22
CA VAL A 456 -36.07 -1.00 -23.06
C VAL A 456 -36.45 -1.24 -24.52
N SER A 457 -36.48 -0.20 -25.35
CA SER A 457 -36.68 -0.35 -26.80
C SER A 457 -35.35 -0.59 -27.53
N GLU A 458 -35.25 -1.63 -28.34
CA GLU A 458 -34.14 -1.85 -29.29
C GLU A 458 -34.36 -1.05 -30.59
N PRO A 459 -33.30 -0.58 -31.28
CA PRO A 459 -33.45 0.11 -32.55
C PRO A 459 -33.74 -0.89 -33.69
N HIS A 460 -34.86 -0.71 -34.37
CA HIS A 460 -35.16 -1.40 -35.62
C HIS A 460 -34.16 -0.97 -36.71
N ALA A 461 -33.48 -1.96 -37.31
CA ALA A 461 -32.71 -1.78 -38.53
C ALA A 461 -33.68 -1.57 -39.71
N GLU A 462 -33.54 -0.44 -40.42
CA GLU A 462 -34.15 -0.22 -41.73
C GLU A 462 -33.53 -1.19 -42.74
N GLU A 463 -34.31 -2.17 -43.20
CA GLU A 463 -33.98 -2.98 -44.38
C GLU A 463 -34.15 -2.13 -45.64
N ASP A 464 -33.01 -1.83 -46.28
CA ASP A 464 -32.92 -1.40 -47.66
C ASP A 464 -33.75 -2.32 -48.58
N ARG A 465 -34.74 -1.74 -49.26
CA ARG A 465 -35.29 -2.32 -50.49
C ARG A 465 -35.19 -1.34 -51.63
N ALA A 466 -34.42 -1.72 -52.64
CA ALA A 466 -34.52 -1.25 -54.00
C ALA A 466 -34.49 -2.45 -54.96
N PRO A 467 -34.99 -2.34 -56.20
CA PRO A 467 -35.96 -1.38 -56.73
C PRO A 467 -37.38 -1.96 -56.90
#